data_AF-A0A8S3JN36-F1
#
_entry.id   AF-A0A8S3JN36-F1
#
_cell.length_a   1.000
_cell.length_b   1.000
_cell.length_c   1.000
_cell.angle_alpha   90.00
_cell.angle_beta   90.00
_cell.angle_gamma   90.00
#
_symmetry.space_group_name_H-M   'P 1'
#
loop_
_entity.id
_entity.type
_entity.pdbx_description
1 polymer ?
#
loop_
_entity_poly.entity_id
_entity_poly.type
_entity_poly.pdbx_seq_one_letter_code
_entity_poly.pdbx_strand_id
1 'polypeptide(L)'
;QEALTLAESNCSSIEQRRTNSLILSTKKRIGLIEFNALNVFRALNLFDDINLDFHEIMIQIPNFLPLNSPWPDIDENMKSQYILWLNAFCDYMTKRSEEFSCQSDYYASLLKAYLLIKTREIIIEFLEKNASFISIDFHNLLFHNQLYHGAAILYSAHDKHEQTIDIWKK
;
A
#
# COMPACT_ATOMS: atom_id res chain seq x y z
N GLN A 1 7.83 -14.24 19.07
CA GLN A 1 7.09 -15.53 19.04
C GLN A 1 6.75 -16.02 20.45
N GLU A 2 7.71 -16.11 21.36
CA GLU A 2 7.52 -16.61 22.74
C GLU A 2 6.41 -15.86 23.51
N ALA A 3 6.34 -14.53 23.39
CA ALA A 3 5.29 -13.73 24.01
C ALA A 3 3.87 -14.08 23.51
N LEU A 4 3.71 -14.43 22.23
CA LEU A 4 2.42 -14.86 21.68
C LEU A 4 2.04 -16.24 22.21
N THR A 5 3.00 -17.17 22.22
CA THR A 5 2.80 -18.52 22.77
C THR A 5 2.36 -18.47 24.24
N LEU A 6 2.98 -17.59 25.03
CA LEU A 6 2.61 -17.37 26.44
C LEU A 6 1.22 -16.72 26.59
N ALA A 7 0.87 -15.77 25.72
CA ALA A 7 -0.46 -15.15 25.74
C ALA A 7 -1.55 -16.17 25.35
N GLU A 8 -1.29 -17.00 24.34
CA GLU A 8 -2.19 -18.05 23.86
C GLU A 8 -2.38 -19.20 24.86
N SER A 9 -1.35 -19.54 25.65
CA SER A 9 -1.44 -20.57 26.70
C SER A 9 -2.39 -20.18 27.84
N ASN A 10 -2.66 -18.88 28.01
CA ASN A 10 -3.63 -18.38 28.99
C ASN A 10 -5.08 -18.41 28.47
N CYS A 11 -5.30 -18.83 27.22
CA CYS A 11 -6.62 -18.93 26.61
C CYS A 11 -6.99 -20.39 26.36
N SER A 12 -8.15 -20.79 26.91
CA SER A 12 -8.65 -22.17 26.89
C SER A 12 -9.41 -22.54 25.62
N SER A 13 -9.84 -21.56 24.81
CA SER A 13 -10.56 -21.79 23.55
C SER A 13 -10.06 -20.91 22.41
N ILE A 14 -10.33 -21.34 21.17
CA ILE A 14 -10.02 -20.57 19.95
C ILE A 14 -10.76 -19.22 19.96
N GLU A 15 -11.99 -19.20 20.44
CA GLU A 15 -12.81 -17.99 20.52
C GLU A 15 -12.22 -16.95 21.49
N GLN A 16 -11.70 -17.41 22.63
CA GLN A 16 -10.97 -16.55 23.55
C GLN A 16 -9.71 -15.99 22.89
N ARG A 17 -8.96 -16.80 22.13
CA ARG A 17 -7.75 -16.32 21.43
C ARG A 17 -8.05 -15.24 20.40
N ARG A 18 -9.20 -15.30 19.74
CA ARG A 18 -9.64 -14.33 18.72
C ARG A 18 -10.13 -13.00 19.30
N THR A 19 -10.54 -12.98 20.56
CA THR A 19 -11.15 -11.80 21.19
C THR A 19 -10.31 -11.23 22.34
N ASN A 20 -9.31 -11.98 22.83
CA ASN A 20 -8.44 -11.55 23.92
C ASN A 20 -7.53 -10.38 23.50
N SER A 21 -7.66 -9.26 24.19
CA SER A 21 -6.94 -8.03 23.89
C SER A 21 -5.41 -8.15 23.96
N LEU A 22 -4.87 -8.97 24.86
CA LEU A 22 -3.43 -9.21 24.97
C LEU A 22 -2.92 -9.98 23.74
N ILE A 23 -3.66 -10.99 23.29
CA ILE A 23 -3.31 -11.76 22.08
C ILE A 23 -3.39 -10.86 20.85
N LEU A 24 -4.48 -10.11 20.68
CA LEU A 24 -4.66 -9.19 19.56
C LEU A 24 -3.56 -8.11 19.53
N SER A 25 -3.25 -7.51 20.67
CA SER A 25 -2.16 -6.53 20.81
C SER A 25 -0.78 -7.14 20.50
N THR A 26 -0.55 -8.38 20.93
CA THR A 26 0.71 -9.09 20.66
C THR A 26 0.85 -9.46 19.18
N LYS A 27 -0.23 -9.96 18.55
CA LYS A 27 -0.28 -10.23 17.11
C LYS A 27 -0.07 -8.96 16.30
N LYS A 28 -0.69 -7.84 16.69
CA LYS A 28 -0.45 -6.52 16.08
C LYS A 28 1.04 -6.18 16.12
N ARG A 29 1.66 -6.20 17.30
CA ARG A 29 3.10 -5.89 17.45
C ARG A 29 3.99 -6.78 16.61
N ILE A 30 3.74 -8.09 16.59
CA ILE A 30 4.49 -9.01 15.74
C ILE A 30 4.26 -8.66 14.27
N GLY A 31 3.01 -8.45 13.84
CA GLY A 31 2.69 -8.05 12.48
C GLY A 31 3.44 -6.80 12.04
N LEU A 32 3.51 -5.76 12.89
CA LEU A 32 4.28 -4.54 12.62
C LEU A 32 5.79 -4.79 12.53
N ILE A 33 6.35 -5.65 13.39
CA ILE A 33 7.77 -6.02 13.34
C ILE A 33 8.07 -6.77 12.03
N GLU A 34 7.26 -7.76 11.68
CA GLU A 34 7.39 -8.52 10.43
C GLU A 34 7.25 -7.61 9.21
N PHE A 35 6.30 -6.67 9.24
CA PHE A 35 6.06 -5.72 8.16
C PHE A 35 7.27 -4.81 7.92
N ASN A 36 7.85 -4.25 9.00
CA ASN A 36 9.06 -3.43 8.97
C ASN A 36 10.31 -4.24 8.57
N ALA A 37 10.33 -5.54 8.83
CA ALA A 37 11.40 -6.45 8.42
C ALA A 37 11.22 -7.00 6.99
N LEU A 38 10.27 -6.46 6.20
CA LEU A 38 9.92 -6.91 4.85
C LEU A 38 9.36 -8.35 4.76
N ASN A 39 8.92 -8.94 5.88
CA ASN A 39 8.22 -10.23 5.89
C ASN A 39 6.70 -10.05 5.71
N VAL A 40 6.32 -9.51 4.55
CA VAL A 40 4.95 -9.01 4.34
C VAL A 40 3.88 -10.09 4.40
N PHE A 41 4.13 -11.29 3.87
CA PHE A 41 3.13 -12.36 3.89
C PHE A 41 2.73 -12.74 5.31
N ARG A 42 3.70 -12.82 6.22
CA ARG A 42 3.44 -13.10 7.63
C ARG A 42 2.75 -11.93 8.33
N ALA A 43 3.15 -10.69 8.02
CA ALA A 43 2.53 -9.49 8.56
C ALA A 43 1.05 -9.38 8.16
N LEU A 44 0.74 -9.55 6.87
CA LEU A 44 -0.62 -9.47 6.33
C LEU A 44 -1.54 -10.55 6.92
N ASN A 45 -1.04 -11.78 7.09
CA ASN A 45 -1.79 -12.84 7.79
C ASN A 45 -2.11 -12.45 9.24
N LEU A 46 -1.16 -11.82 9.95
CA LEU A 46 -1.38 -11.34 11.31
C LEU A 46 -2.35 -10.16 11.36
N PHE A 47 -2.39 -9.31 10.33
CA PHE A 47 -3.33 -8.19 10.22
C PHE A 47 -4.76 -8.69 9.93
N ASP A 48 -4.92 -9.69 9.07
CA ASP A 48 -6.20 -10.36 8.84
C ASP A 48 -6.73 -11.03 10.11
N ASP A 49 -5.86 -11.74 10.83
CA ASP A 49 -6.21 -12.41 12.09
C ASP A 49 -6.81 -11.47 13.16
N ILE A 50 -6.43 -10.20 13.14
CA ILE A 50 -6.83 -9.21 14.15
C ILE A 50 -7.77 -8.14 13.59
N ASN A 51 -8.15 -8.22 12.31
CA ASN A 51 -8.87 -7.17 11.59
C ASN A 51 -8.26 -5.79 11.80
N LEU A 52 -6.95 -5.67 11.56
CA LEU A 52 -6.22 -4.43 11.77
C LEU A 52 -6.82 -3.31 10.92
N ASP A 53 -6.97 -2.13 11.53
CA ASP A 53 -7.55 -0.97 10.86
C ASP A 53 -6.67 -0.49 9.69
N PHE A 54 -7.33 -0.03 8.62
CA PHE A 54 -6.68 0.45 7.41
C PHE A 54 -5.63 1.54 7.68
N HIS A 55 -5.99 2.54 8.49
CA HIS A 55 -5.11 3.64 8.82
C HIS A 55 -3.86 3.14 9.55
N GLU A 56 -4.03 2.14 10.42
CA GLU A 56 -2.93 1.52 11.15
C GLU A 56 -2.00 0.71 10.25
N ILE A 57 -2.49 0.10 9.17
CA ILE A 57 -1.64 -0.54 8.16
C ILE A 57 -0.88 0.52 7.35
N MET A 58 -1.57 1.59 6.96
CA MET A 58 -1.03 2.65 6.12
C MET A 58 0.12 3.44 6.76
N ILE A 59 -0.01 3.82 8.05
CA ILE A 59 1.07 4.52 8.76
C ILE A 59 2.33 3.66 8.93
N GLN A 60 2.20 2.35 8.73
CA GLN A 60 3.29 1.37 8.86
C GLN A 60 3.93 1.06 7.53
N ILE A 61 3.27 1.38 6.40
CA ILE A 61 3.92 1.43 5.10
C ILE A 61 5.08 2.38 5.29
N PRO A 62 6.30 1.86 5.28
CA PRO A 62 7.41 2.70 5.61
C PRO A 62 7.42 3.83 4.57
N ASN A 63 7.60 5.09 5.00
CA ASN A 63 7.85 6.26 4.14
C ASN A 63 9.12 6.11 3.26
N PHE A 64 9.58 4.90 3.02
CA PHE A 64 10.99 4.53 2.90
C PHE A 64 11.57 4.65 1.52
N LEU A 65 10.80 5.02 0.50
CA LEU A 65 11.41 5.37 -0.75
C LEU A 65 10.89 6.73 -1.15
N PRO A 66 11.74 7.77 -1.09
CA PRO A 66 11.43 8.98 -1.80
C PRO A 66 11.19 8.57 -3.25
N LEU A 67 9.97 8.82 -3.73
CA LEU A 67 9.59 8.62 -5.14
C LEU A 67 10.57 9.31 -6.11
N ASN A 68 11.41 10.22 -5.58
CA ASN A 68 12.35 11.07 -6.29
C ASN A 68 13.83 10.80 -5.95
N SER A 69 14.17 9.74 -5.20
CA SER A 69 15.57 9.43 -4.88
C SER A 69 16.07 8.28 -5.75
N PRO A 70 17.33 8.33 -6.26
CA PRO A 70 18.01 7.10 -6.58
C PRO A 70 17.90 6.20 -5.35
N TRP A 71 17.52 4.95 -5.57
CA TRP A 71 17.58 3.94 -4.52
C TRP A 71 19.06 3.97 -4.11
N PRO A 72 19.41 4.30 -2.85
CA PRO A 72 20.80 4.16 -2.41
C PRO A 72 21.24 2.75 -2.79
N ASP A 73 22.50 2.50 -3.13
CA ASP A 73 23.03 1.23 -3.67
C ASP A 73 22.51 -0.02 -2.92
N ILE A 74 21.27 -0.40 -3.21
CA ILE A 74 20.51 -1.45 -2.56
C ILE A 74 20.81 -2.65 -3.43
N ASP A 75 21.33 -3.70 -2.78
CA ASP A 75 21.58 -4.98 -3.42
C ASP A 75 20.35 -5.41 -4.25
N GLU A 76 20.56 -5.91 -5.47
CA GLU A 76 19.47 -6.26 -6.38
C GLU A 76 18.53 -7.32 -5.76
N ASN A 77 19.02 -8.13 -4.81
CA ASN A 77 18.17 -9.05 -4.04
C ASN A 77 17.21 -8.28 -3.11
N MET A 78 17.67 -7.24 -2.42
CA MET A 78 16.84 -6.44 -1.54
C MET A 78 15.79 -5.65 -2.33
N LYS A 79 16.16 -5.14 -3.51
CA LYS A 79 15.21 -4.50 -4.44
C LYS A 79 14.15 -5.48 -4.92
N SER A 80 14.55 -6.70 -5.28
CA SER A 80 13.62 -7.76 -5.69
C SER A 80 12.66 -8.14 -4.57
N GLN A 81 13.16 -8.30 -3.34
CA GLN A 81 12.34 -8.56 -2.16
C GLN A 81 11.37 -7.41 -1.89
N TYR A 82 11.80 -6.18 -2.07
CA TYR A 82 10.95 -5.01 -1.88
C TYR A 82 9.86 -4.89 -2.95
N ILE A 83 10.14 -5.23 -4.21
CA ILE A 83 9.10 -5.30 -5.25
C ILE A 83 8.08 -6.40 -4.95
N LEU A 84 8.54 -7.57 -4.51
CA LEU A 84 7.64 -8.66 -4.07
C LEU A 84 6.75 -8.24 -2.91
N TRP A 85 7.34 -7.53 -1.94
CA TRP A 85 6.64 -6.93 -0.81
C TRP A 85 5.56 -5.95 -1.27
N LEU A 86 5.88 -5.04 -2.20
CA LEU A 86 4.92 -4.06 -2.74
C LEU A 86 3.77 -4.73 -3.47
N ASN A 87 4.05 -5.74 -4.29
CA ASN A 87 3.01 -6.48 -5.01
C ASN A 87 2.06 -7.19 -4.03
N ALA A 88 2.59 -7.92 -3.05
CA ALA A 88 1.77 -8.60 -2.05
C ALA A 88 0.94 -7.61 -1.22
N PHE A 89 1.49 -6.43 -0.93
CA PHE A 89 0.74 -5.34 -0.30
C PHE A 89 -0.39 -4.81 -1.19
N CYS A 90 -0.14 -4.54 -2.48
CA CYS A 90 -1.17 -4.11 -3.42
C CYS A 90 -2.30 -5.15 -3.57
N ASP A 91 -1.95 -6.44 -3.64
CA ASP A 91 -2.92 -7.53 -3.75
C ASP A 91 -3.84 -7.57 -2.52
N TYR A 92 -3.25 -7.45 -1.34
CA TYR A 92 -3.98 -7.38 -0.08
C TYR A 92 -4.98 -6.23 -0.04
N MET A 93 -4.51 -5.04 -0.41
CA MET A 93 -5.30 -3.82 -0.46
C MET A 93 -6.43 -3.87 -1.47
N THR A 94 -6.20 -4.52 -2.61
CA THR A 94 -7.22 -4.71 -3.65
C THR A 94 -8.28 -5.71 -3.21
N LYS A 95 -7.85 -6.81 -2.58
CA LYS A 95 -8.75 -7.83 -2.02
C LYS A 95 -9.72 -7.26 -0.97
N ARG A 96 -9.27 -6.26 -0.19
CA ARG A 96 -10.07 -5.59 0.85
C ARG A 96 -10.57 -4.20 0.41
N SER A 97 -10.68 -3.96 -0.90
CA SER A 97 -11.10 -2.67 -1.45
C SER A 97 -12.47 -2.21 -0.95
N GLU A 98 -13.43 -3.12 -0.74
CA GLU A 98 -14.74 -2.79 -0.17
C GLU A 98 -14.64 -2.19 1.24
N GLU A 99 -13.65 -2.62 2.01
CA GLU A 99 -13.42 -2.13 3.38
C GLU A 99 -12.63 -0.82 3.39
N PHE A 100 -11.67 -0.68 2.48
CA PHE A 100 -10.69 0.41 2.54
C PHE A 100 -11.01 1.59 1.61
N SER A 101 -11.80 1.41 0.55
CA SER A 101 -12.07 2.46 -0.45
C SER A 101 -12.79 3.70 0.10
N CYS A 102 -13.51 3.57 1.22
CA CYS A 102 -14.15 4.70 1.89
C CYS A 102 -13.14 5.63 2.60
N GLN A 103 -11.88 5.19 2.73
CA GLN A 103 -10.82 5.94 3.41
C GLN A 103 -10.14 6.91 2.43
N SER A 104 -9.96 8.16 2.85
CA SER A 104 -9.48 9.25 1.99
C SER A 104 -8.13 8.98 1.30
N ASP A 105 -7.26 8.20 1.93
CA ASP A 105 -5.90 7.98 1.46
C ASP A 105 -5.73 6.66 0.68
N TYR A 106 -6.78 5.86 0.54
CA TYR A 106 -6.71 4.52 -0.07
C TYR A 106 -6.12 4.55 -1.49
N TYR A 107 -6.76 5.29 -2.39
CA TYR A 107 -6.35 5.33 -3.80
C TYR A 107 -4.99 6.01 -4.00
N ALA A 108 -4.71 7.05 -3.22
CA ALA A 108 -3.42 7.73 -3.22
C ALA A 108 -2.28 6.80 -2.81
N SER A 109 -2.54 5.90 -1.86
CA SER A 109 -1.56 4.95 -1.33
C SER A 109 -1.27 3.82 -2.32
N LEU A 110 -2.30 3.26 -2.94
CA LEU A 110 -2.14 2.29 -4.02
C LEU A 110 -1.39 2.88 -5.22
N LEU A 111 -1.70 4.13 -5.61
CA LEU A 111 -0.98 4.79 -6.70
C LEU A 111 0.53 4.90 -6.39
N LYS A 112 0.89 5.32 -5.17
CA LYS A 112 2.31 5.39 -4.74
C LYS A 112 2.99 4.03 -4.81
N ALA A 113 2.32 2.97 -4.34
CA ALA A 113 2.86 1.62 -4.39
C ALA A 113 3.10 1.15 -5.82
N TYR A 114 2.13 1.34 -6.73
CA TYR A 114 2.30 1.01 -8.15
C TYR A 114 3.41 1.81 -8.83
N LEU A 115 3.57 3.09 -8.48
CA LEU A 115 4.67 3.91 -8.98
C LEU A 115 6.04 3.38 -8.56
N LEU A 116 6.16 2.83 -7.35
CA LEU A 116 7.39 2.21 -6.87
C LEU A 116 7.69 0.86 -7.57
N ILE A 117 6.65 0.09 -7.93
CA ILE A 117 6.79 -1.15 -8.72
C ILE A 117 7.21 -0.84 -10.17
N LYS A 118 6.90 0.37 -10.68
CA LYS A 118 7.16 0.83 -12.05
C LYS A 118 6.44 0.02 -13.14
N THR A 119 5.27 -0.54 -12.83
CA THR A 119 4.41 -1.24 -13.79
C THR A 119 3.46 -0.28 -14.49
N ARG A 120 3.92 0.31 -15.60
CA ARG A 120 3.17 1.34 -16.35
C ARG A 120 1.73 0.90 -16.68
N GLU A 121 1.53 -0.32 -17.17
CA GLU A 121 0.21 -0.84 -17.55
C GLU A 121 -0.76 -0.84 -16.38
N ILE A 122 -0.34 -1.38 -15.23
CA ILE A 122 -1.13 -1.43 -14.00
C ILE A 122 -1.48 -0.01 -13.51
N ILE A 123 -0.53 0.93 -13.58
CA ILE A 123 -0.76 2.32 -13.19
C ILE A 123 -1.84 2.97 -14.06
N ILE A 124 -1.79 2.75 -15.39
CA ILE A 124 -2.78 3.33 -16.31
C ILE A 124 -4.16 2.74 -16.06
N GLU A 125 -4.28 1.41 -15.98
CA GLU A 125 -5.56 0.74 -15.70
C GLU A 125 -6.16 1.21 -14.36
N PHE A 126 -5.31 1.35 -13.33
CA PHE A 126 -5.73 1.83 -12.03
C PHE A 126 -6.25 3.27 -12.10
N LEU A 127 -5.55 4.16 -12.82
CA LEU A 127 -5.96 5.55 -12.98
C LEU A 127 -7.25 5.69 -13.78
N GLU A 128 -7.43 4.94 -14.87
CA GLU A 128 -8.68 4.97 -15.66
C GLU A 128 -9.92 4.68 -14.81
N LYS A 129 -9.78 3.78 -13.83
CA LYS A 129 -10.88 3.39 -12.94
C LYS A 129 -11.09 4.33 -11.75
N ASN A 130 -10.02 4.97 -11.26
CA ASN A 130 -10.02 5.58 -9.93
C ASN A 130 -9.55 7.04 -9.87
N ALA A 131 -9.19 7.66 -11.00
CA ALA A 131 -8.60 9.01 -11.01
C ALA A 131 -9.47 10.10 -10.36
N SER A 132 -10.80 9.96 -10.37
CA SER A 132 -11.72 10.88 -9.69
C SER A 132 -11.57 10.88 -8.17
N PHE A 133 -11.03 9.82 -7.58
CA PHE A 133 -10.80 9.68 -6.15
C PHE A 133 -9.38 10.07 -5.72
N ILE A 134 -8.52 10.45 -6.67
CA ILE A 134 -7.11 10.79 -6.41
C ILE A 134 -6.95 12.30 -6.54
N SER A 135 -6.29 12.94 -5.57
CA SER A 135 -6.02 14.39 -5.65
C SER A 135 -5.27 14.74 -6.92
N ILE A 136 -5.69 15.83 -7.57
CA ILE A 136 -5.02 16.39 -8.74
C ILE A 136 -3.54 16.66 -8.47
N ASP A 137 -3.11 16.90 -7.22
CA ASP A 137 -1.72 17.17 -6.84
C ASP A 137 -0.74 16.05 -7.23
N PHE A 138 -1.25 14.83 -7.43
CA PHE A 138 -0.46 13.69 -7.92
C PHE A 138 -0.03 13.82 -9.39
N HIS A 139 -0.56 14.79 -10.15
CA HIS A 139 -0.14 15.02 -11.54
C HIS A 139 1.37 15.25 -11.63
N ASN A 140 1.93 16.08 -10.74
CA ASN A 140 3.36 16.37 -10.69
C ASN A 140 4.16 15.07 -10.52
N LEU A 141 3.73 14.19 -9.61
CA LEU A 141 4.40 12.92 -9.38
C LEU A 141 4.41 12.04 -10.64
N LEU A 142 3.29 11.96 -11.35
CA LEU A 142 3.17 11.22 -12.61
C LEU A 142 4.09 11.81 -13.70
N PHE A 143 4.14 13.14 -13.81
CA PHE A 143 5.05 13.84 -14.73
C PHE A 143 6.53 13.55 -14.44
N HIS A 144 6.96 13.64 -13.18
CA HIS A 144 8.35 13.36 -12.80
C HIS A 144 8.75 11.92 -13.12
N ASN A 145 7.79 10.99 -13.10
CA ASN A 145 7.98 9.59 -13.50
C ASN A 145 7.77 9.33 -15.00
N GLN A 146 7.67 10.38 -15.83
CA GLN A 146 7.44 10.29 -17.28
C GLN A 146 6.13 9.54 -17.66
N LEU A 147 5.16 9.51 -16.75
CA LEU A 147 3.84 8.91 -16.96
C LEU A 147 2.84 9.96 -17.47
N TYR A 148 3.15 10.55 -18.62
CA TYR A 148 2.34 11.61 -19.24
C TYR A 148 0.90 11.17 -19.47
N HIS A 149 0.68 9.95 -19.99
CA HIS A 149 -0.66 9.39 -20.15
C HIS A 149 -1.41 9.36 -18.81
N GLY A 150 -0.79 8.86 -17.74
CA GLY A 150 -1.40 8.85 -16.41
C GLY A 150 -1.77 10.24 -15.92
N ALA A 151 -0.90 11.23 -16.14
CA ALA A 151 -1.19 12.62 -15.80
C ALA A 151 -2.35 13.21 -16.63
N ALA A 152 -2.49 12.84 -17.90
CA ALA A 152 -3.63 13.24 -18.73
C ALA A 152 -4.95 12.62 -18.24
N ILE A 153 -4.95 11.35 -17.83
CA ILE A 153 -6.12 10.71 -17.20
C ILE A 153 -6.53 11.47 -15.94
N LEU A 154 -5.55 11.80 -15.08
CA LEU A 154 -5.81 12.55 -13.86
C LEU A 154 -6.34 13.96 -14.13
N TYR A 155 -5.77 14.70 -15.09
CA TYR A 155 -6.32 15.99 -15.49
C TYR A 155 -7.73 15.89 -16.05
N SER A 156 -8.01 14.88 -16.87
CA SER A 156 -9.34 14.65 -17.43
C SER A 156 -10.38 14.35 -16.35
N ALA A 157 -10.03 13.59 -15.32
CA ALA A 157 -10.93 13.26 -14.22
C ALA A 157 -11.27 14.47 -13.31
N HIS A 158 -10.50 15.56 -13.42
CA HIS A 158 -10.65 16.80 -12.64
C HIS A 158 -11.00 18.01 -13.53
N ASP A 159 -11.56 17.78 -14.71
CA ASP A 159 -12.03 18.81 -15.67
C ASP A 159 -10.94 19.83 -16.08
N LYS A 160 -9.67 19.41 -16.11
CA LYS A 160 -8.52 20.22 -16.54
C LYS A 160 -8.24 20.05 -18.03
N HIS A 161 -9.23 20.36 -18.88
CA HIS A 161 -9.20 20.07 -20.31
C HIS A 161 -8.02 20.68 -21.07
N GLU A 162 -7.63 21.91 -20.76
CA GLU A 162 -6.47 22.57 -21.40
C GLU A 162 -5.17 21.82 -21.10
N GLN A 163 -4.95 21.45 -19.83
CA GLN A 163 -3.77 20.71 -19.39
C GLN A 163 -3.76 19.29 -19.97
N THR A 164 -4.92 18.65 -20.10
CA THR A 164 -5.03 17.36 -20.79
C THR A 164 -4.56 17.49 -22.23
N ILE A 165 -5.09 18.45 -23.00
CA ILE A 165 -4.71 18.69 -24.40
C ILE A 165 -3.20 18.97 -24.54
N ASP A 166 -2.63 19.77 -23.63
CA ASP A 166 -1.21 20.12 -23.67
C ASP A 166 -0.29 18.93 -23.37
N ILE A 167 -0.73 17.97 -22.55
CA ILE A 167 0.00 16.72 -22.37
C ILE A 167 0.00 15.89 -23.64
N TRP A 168 -1.14 15.74 -24.32
CA TRP A 168 -1.25 14.89 -25.51
C TRP A 168 -0.37 15.35 -26.68
N LYS A 169 0.16 16.57 -26.63
CA LYS A 169 1.12 17.12 -27.60
C LYS A 169 2.59 16.77 -27.29
N LYS A 170 2.89 16.18 -26.11
CA LYS A 170 4.24 15.76 -25.69
C LYS A 170 4.46 14.28 -25.94
#